data_AF-A0A5B8W6Y4-F1
#
_entry.id   AF-A0A5B8W6Y4-F1
#
_cell.length_a   1.000
_cell.length_b   1.000
_cell.length_c   1.000
_cell.angle_alpha   90.00
_cell.angle_beta   90.00
_cell.angle_gamma   90.00
#
_symmetry.space_group_name_H-M   'P 1'
#
loop_
_entity.id
_entity.type
_entity.pdbx_description
1 polymer ?
#
loop_
_entity_poly.entity_id
_entity_poly.type
_entity_poly.pdbx_seq_one_letter_code
_entity_poly.pdbx_strand_id
1 'polypeptide(L)'
;MNATIDELILLAGGTFLIVWGIGKINERRKLLKSGLKVDGVVFKLEERLSSGTDRMLLYYPVIRYVTLDKNWITEEYAVGSNPSAYKEGDVVKIIYDPADYKHFIIDNFLSKVLGWVLALIGVVILAGVLITIY
;
A
#
# COMPACT_ATOMS: atom_id res chain seq x y z
N MET A 1 -3.40 36.62 11.56
CA MET A 1 -3.23 35.43 12.42
C MET A 1 -2.03 34.68 11.89
N ASN A 2 -0.97 34.56 12.68
CA ASN A 2 0.23 33.85 12.22
C ASN A 2 0.06 32.37 12.55
N ALA A 3 0.24 31.50 11.56
CA ALA A 3 0.21 30.07 11.78
C ALA A 3 1.30 29.67 12.78
N THR A 4 0.95 28.83 13.73
CA THR A 4 1.90 28.24 14.67
C THR A 4 2.75 27.17 13.98
N ILE A 5 3.91 26.83 14.56
CA ILE A 5 4.79 25.79 14.02
C ILE A 5 4.05 24.44 13.93
N ASP A 6 3.20 24.13 14.91
CA ASP A 6 2.41 22.90 14.93
C ASP A 6 1.41 22.83 13.76
N GLU A 7 0.74 23.94 13.44
CA GLU A 7 -0.15 24.03 12.28
C GLU A 7 0.62 23.83 10.97
N LEU A 8 1.82 24.40 10.84
CA LEU A 8 2.66 24.20 9.66
C LEU A 8 3.08 22.73 9.49
N ILE A 9 3.41 22.04 10.60
CA ILE A 9 3.74 20.61 10.58
C ILE A 9 2.52 19.78 10.12
N LEU A 10 1.34 20.08 10.65
CA LEU A 10 0.10 19.38 10.29
C LEU A 10 -0.28 19.62 8.82
N LEU A 11 -0.13 20.85 8.31
CA LEU A 11 -0.36 21.17 6.90
C LEU A 11 0.60 20.42 5.98
N ALA A 12 1.89 20.39 6.32
CA ALA A 12 2.89 19.65 5.55
C ALA A 12 2.60 18.14 5.56
N GLY A 13 2.32 17.56 6.74
CA GLY A 13 1.96 16.15 6.89
C GLY A 13 0.69 15.76 6.13
N GLY A 14 -0.37 16.57 6.25
CA GLY A 14 -1.63 16.34 5.54
C GLY A 14 -1.47 16.39 4.02
N THR A 15 -0.73 17.38 3.51
CA THR A 15 -0.42 17.49 2.08
C THR A 15 0.39 16.30 1.58
N PHE A 16 1.40 15.89 2.33
CA PHE A 16 2.21 14.71 2.02
C PHE A 16 1.36 13.44 1.93
N LEU A 17 0.46 13.20 2.90
CA LEU A 17 -0.44 12.04 2.89
C LEU A 17 -1.38 12.03 1.68
N ILE A 18 -1.89 13.20 1.27
CA ILE A 18 -2.73 13.31 0.07
C ILE A 18 -1.93 12.94 -1.19
N VAL A 19 -0.75 13.53 -1.38
CA VAL A 19 0.09 13.27 -2.55
C VAL A 19 0.47 11.79 -2.62
N TRP A 20 0.88 11.19 -1.50
CA TRP A 20 1.20 9.78 -1.41
C TRP A 20 -0.02 8.89 -1.71
N GLY A 21 -1.18 9.20 -1.14
CA GLY A 21 -2.43 8.48 -1.37
C GLY A 21 -2.85 8.50 -2.84
N ILE A 22 -2.76 9.67 -3.50
CA ILE A 22 -3.00 9.81 -4.94
C ILE A 22 -2.02 8.98 -5.77
N GLY A 23 -0.74 8.97 -5.39
CA GLY A 23 0.28 8.12 -6.02
C GLY A 23 -0.12 6.64 -6.02
N LYS A 24 -0.57 6.12 -4.86
CA LYS A 24 -1.07 4.74 -4.74
C LYS A 24 -2.32 4.48 -5.56
N ILE A 25 -3.24 5.43 -5.66
CA ILE A 25 -4.43 5.31 -6.52
C ILE A 25 -4.01 5.21 -8.01
N ASN A 26 -3.04 6.02 -8.43
CA ASN A 26 -2.56 6.04 -9.82
C ASN A 26 -1.80 4.77 -10.19
N GLU A 27 -0.91 4.28 -9.32
CA GLU A 27 -0.18 3.01 -9.47
C GLU A 27 -1.17 1.86 -9.69
N ARG A 28 -2.18 1.76 -8.81
CA ARG A 28 -3.25 0.76 -8.95
C ARG A 28 -4.04 0.92 -10.25
N ARG A 29 -4.38 2.15 -10.64
CA ARG A 29 -5.11 2.41 -11.90
C ARG A 29 -4.30 2.02 -13.12
N LYS A 30 -2.98 2.22 -13.11
CA LYS A 30 -2.08 1.80 -14.18
C LYS A 30 -2.08 0.27 -14.28
N LEU A 31 -1.83 -0.42 -13.17
CA LEU A 31 -1.85 -1.89 -13.10
C LEU A 31 -3.21 -2.48 -13.51
N LEU A 32 -4.32 -1.84 -13.18
CA LEU A 32 -5.64 -2.30 -13.63
C LEU A 32 -5.88 -2.12 -15.13
N LYS A 33 -5.21 -1.16 -15.77
CA LYS A 33 -5.34 -0.89 -17.21
C LYS A 33 -4.39 -1.73 -18.06
N SER A 34 -3.15 -1.89 -17.63
CA SER A 34 -2.10 -2.54 -18.41
C SER A 34 -1.59 -3.85 -17.80
N GLY A 35 -1.96 -4.15 -16.55
CA GLY A 35 -1.47 -5.32 -15.85
C GLY A 35 -2.20 -6.60 -16.25
N LEU A 36 -1.49 -7.72 -16.09
CA LEU A 36 -1.99 -9.05 -16.40
C LEU A 36 -2.39 -9.79 -15.13
N LYS A 37 -3.52 -10.48 -15.18
CA LYS A 37 -4.08 -11.18 -14.03
C LYS A 37 -3.68 -12.65 -14.03
N VAL A 38 -3.14 -13.12 -12.92
CA VAL A 38 -2.78 -14.52 -12.69
C VAL A 38 -3.11 -14.92 -11.26
N ASP A 39 -3.28 -16.21 -11.04
CA ASP A 39 -3.34 -16.75 -9.68
C ASP A 39 -1.91 -17.01 -9.18
N GLY A 40 -1.66 -16.70 -7.92
CA GLY A 40 -0.42 -17.05 -7.24
C GLY A 40 -0.69 -17.60 -5.85
N VAL A 41 0.39 -18.04 -5.20
CA VAL A 41 0.34 -18.68 -3.89
C VAL A 41 1.23 -17.92 -2.91
N VAL A 42 0.74 -17.75 -1.70
CA VAL A 42 1.56 -17.26 -0.58
C VAL A 42 2.56 -18.36 -0.24
N PHE A 43 3.79 -18.21 -0.70
CA PHE A 43 4.85 -19.19 -0.53
C PHE A 43 5.40 -19.21 0.89
N LYS A 44 5.54 -18.03 1.51
CA LYS A 44 5.96 -17.86 2.90
C LYS A 44 5.50 -16.51 3.46
N LEU A 45 5.52 -16.36 4.77
CA LEU A 45 5.37 -15.06 5.43
C LEU A 45 6.73 -14.60 5.99
N GLU A 46 7.19 -13.43 5.56
CA GLU A 46 8.37 -12.78 6.12
C GLU A 46 7.99 -11.89 7.29
N GLU A 47 8.70 -12.04 8.40
CA GLU A 47 8.46 -11.28 9.62
C GLU A 47 9.45 -10.12 9.71
N ARG A 48 8.93 -8.90 9.92
CA ARG A 48 9.77 -7.72 10.17
C ARG A 48 9.24 -6.89 11.31
N LEU A 49 10.14 -6.37 12.14
CA LEU A 49 9.78 -5.40 13.16
C LEU A 49 9.62 -4.02 12.53
N SER A 50 8.53 -3.32 12.89
CA SER A 50 8.33 -1.93 12.49
C SER A 50 9.45 -1.04 13.04
N SER A 51 9.77 0.00 12.30
CA SER A 51 10.68 1.05 12.77
C SER A 51 9.92 1.99 13.70
N GLY A 52 10.32 2.06 14.97
CA GLY A 52 9.69 2.93 15.98
C GLY A 52 10.08 2.56 17.41
N THR A 53 9.64 3.37 18.37
CA THR A 53 9.83 3.13 19.82
C THR A 53 9.02 1.91 20.27
N ASP A 54 7.80 1.76 19.73
CA ASP A 54 6.97 0.55 19.87
C ASP A 54 7.17 -0.34 18.64
N ARG A 55 8.04 -1.34 18.77
CA ARG A 55 8.31 -2.32 17.71
C ARG A 55 7.13 -3.28 17.60
N MET A 56 6.45 -3.24 16.48
CA MET A 56 5.37 -4.15 16.14
C MET A 56 5.86 -5.16 15.11
N LEU A 57 5.60 -6.44 15.34
CA LEU A 57 5.86 -7.48 14.34
C LEU A 57 4.91 -7.29 13.16
N LEU A 58 5.40 -7.30 11.93
CA LEU A 58 4.63 -7.18 10.70
C LEU A 58 4.91 -8.39 9.81
N TYR A 59 3.86 -8.93 9.20
CA TYR A 59 3.94 -10.09 8.32
C TYR A 59 3.77 -9.65 6.87
N TYR A 60 4.78 -9.93 6.05
CA TYR A 60 4.83 -9.61 4.63
C TYR A 60 4.74 -10.91 3.81
N PRO A 61 3.67 -11.13 3.04
CA PRO A 61 3.55 -12.37 2.28
C PRO A 61 4.50 -12.35 1.08
N VAL A 62 5.27 -13.42 0.93
CA VAL A 62 6.08 -13.68 -0.26
C VAL A 62 5.26 -14.52 -1.22
N ILE A 63 5.01 -13.96 -2.39
CA ILE A 63 4.08 -14.50 -3.36
C ILE A 63 4.86 -15.18 -4.47
N ARG A 64 4.50 -16.43 -4.76
CA ARG A 64 5.01 -17.17 -5.91
C ARG A 64 3.92 -17.31 -6.96
N TYR A 65 4.27 -16.98 -8.20
CA TYR A 65 3.36 -17.11 -9.34
C TYR A 65 4.12 -17.33 -10.64
N VAL A 66 3.39 -17.72 -11.68
CA VAL A 66 3.92 -17.94 -13.03
C VAL A 66 3.34 -16.88 -13.95
N THR A 67 4.20 -16.14 -14.66
CA THR A 67 3.74 -15.15 -15.65
C THR A 67 3.15 -15.85 -16.88
N LEU A 68 2.43 -15.10 -17.72
CA LEU A 68 1.92 -15.65 -18.99
C LEU A 68 3.06 -16.14 -19.92
N ASP A 69 4.25 -15.55 -19.78
CA ASP A 69 5.47 -15.95 -20.50
C ASP A 69 6.19 -17.15 -19.86
N LYS A 70 5.54 -17.82 -18.90
CA LYS A 70 6.05 -18.99 -18.17
C LYS A 70 7.29 -18.72 -17.30
N ASN A 71 7.48 -17.47 -16.87
CA ASN A 71 8.53 -17.13 -15.90
C ASN A 71 8.04 -17.38 -14.48
N TRP A 72 8.88 -18.02 -13.67
CA TRP A 72 8.63 -18.22 -12.25
C TRP A 72 9.08 -16.99 -11.46
N ILE A 73 8.14 -16.34 -10.80
CA ILE A 73 8.40 -15.17 -9.95
C ILE A 73 8.16 -15.56 -8.50
N THR A 74 9.06 -15.16 -7.61
CA THR A 74 8.88 -15.25 -6.15
C THR A 74 9.32 -13.91 -5.58
N GLU A 75 8.35 -13.09 -5.20
CA GLU A 75 8.61 -11.74 -4.71
C GLU A 75 7.78 -11.40 -3.48
N GLU A 76 8.37 -10.58 -2.61
CA GLU A 76 7.69 -10.09 -1.41
C GLU A 76 6.63 -9.05 -1.78
N TYR A 77 5.45 -9.17 -1.17
CA TYR A 77 4.44 -8.14 -1.32
C TYR A 77 4.78 -6.93 -0.46
N ALA A 78 4.73 -5.74 -1.06
CA ALA A 78 5.11 -4.49 -0.40
C ALA A 78 4.23 -4.10 0.80
N VAL A 79 3.07 -4.75 0.98
CA VAL A 79 2.12 -4.43 2.05
C VAL A 79 2.08 -5.59 3.05
N GLY A 80 2.63 -5.33 4.24
CA GLY A 80 2.53 -6.22 5.39
C GLY A 80 1.42 -5.79 6.35
N SER A 81 0.97 -6.72 7.19
CA SER A 81 -0.06 -6.45 8.21
C SER A 81 0.22 -7.19 9.51
N ASN A 82 -0.37 -6.71 10.60
CA ASN A 82 -0.45 -7.44 11.86
C ASN A 82 -1.83 -7.22 12.50
N PRO A 83 -2.64 -8.29 12.71
CA PRO A 83 -2.34 -9.68 12.38
C PRO A 83 -2.17 -9.93 10.86
N SER A 84 -1.51 -11.02 10.49
CA SER A 84 -1.32 -11.37 9.07
C SER A 84 -2.67 -11.51 8.37
N ALA A 85 -2.82 -10.83 7.22
CA ALA A 85 -4.01 -10.94 6.38
C ALA A 85 -4.03 -12.23 5.54
N TYR A 86 -2.93 -12.96 5.51
CA TYR A 86 -2.70 -14.14 4.67
C TYR A 86 -2.06 -15.28 5.47
N LYS A 87 -2.19 -16.49 4.95
CA LYS A 87 -1.52 -17.70 5.44
C LYS A 87 -0.70 -18.33 4.33
N GLU A 88 0.36 -19.03 4.70
CA GLU A 88 1.14 -19.83 3.75
C GLU A 88 0.24 -20.87 3.08
N GLY A 89 0.37 -21.00 1.76
CA GLY A 89 -0.48 -21.84 0.92
C GLY A 89 -1.75 -21.17 0.41
N ASP A 90 -2.10 -19.96 0.86
CA ASP A 90 -3.28 -19.24 0.35
C ASP A 90 -3.11 -18.93 -1.15
N VAL A 91 -4.18 -19.16 -1.92
CA VAL A 91 -4.27 -18.78 -3.33
C VAL A 91 -4.81 -17.36 -3.42
N VAL A 92 -4.07 -16.47 -4.08
CA VAL A 92 -4.40 -15.05 -4.23
C VAL A 92 -4.43 -14.64 -5.70
N LYS A 93 -5.33 -13.72 -6.04
CA LYS A 93 -5.36 -13.11 -7.37
C LYS A 93 -4.40 -11.94 -7.44
N ILE A 94 -3.51 -11.98 -8.43
CA ILE A 94 -2.42 -11.03 -8.60
C ILE A 94 -2.62 -10.30 -9.92
N ILE A 95 -2.25 -9.02 -9.93
CA ILE A 95 -2.14 -8.21 -11.12
C ILE A 95 -0.70 -7.69 -11.18
N TYR A 96 0.09 -8.13 -12.15
CA TYR A 96 1.48 -7.73 -12.31
C TYR A 96 1.67 -6.80 -13.52
N ASP A 97 2.68 -5.94 -13.49
CA ASP A 97 3.07 -5.10 -14.62
C ASP A 97 3.85 -5.96 -15.65
N PRO A 98 3.39 -6.11 -16.90
CA PRO A 98 4.15 -6.83 -17.92
C PRO A 98 5.49 -6.18 -18.26
N ALA A 99 5.69 -4.89 -17.95
CA ALA A 99 6.99 -4.23 -18.12
C ALA A 99 7.94 -4.49 -16.95
N ASP A 100 7.43 -4.86 -15.78
CA ASP A 100 8.19 -5.20 -14.58
C ASP A 100 7.46 -6.27 -13.76
N TYR A 101 7.84 -7.54 -13.97
CA TYR A 101 7.21 -8.68 -13.29
C TYR A 101 7.39 -8.66 -11.77
N LYS A 102 8.29 -7.85 -11.21
CA LYS A 102 8.41 -7.74 -9.75
C LYS A 102 7.37 -6.78 -9.18
N HIS A 103 6.84 -5.89 -10.02
CA HIS A 103 5.81 -4.95 -9.62
C HIS A 103 4.43 -5.57 -9.76
N PHE A 104 3.82 -5.92 -8.64
CA PHE A 104 2.48 -6.52 -8.61
C PHE A 104 1.63 -6.03 -7.44
N ILE A 105 0.31 -6.18 -7.60
CA ILE A 105 -0.67 -5.97 -6.54
C ILE A 105 -1.52 -7.22 -6.34
N ILE A 106 -1.94 -7.45 -5.09
CA ILE A 106 -2.97 -8.44 -4.79
C ILE A 106 -4.34 -7.76 -4.99
N ASP A 107 -5.21 -8.37 -5.81
CA ASP A 107 -6.54 -7.86 -6.12
C ASP A 107 -7.50 -8.13 -4.94
N ASN A 108 -7.32 -7.37 -3.86
CA ASN A 108 -8.16 -7.43 -2.67
C ASN A 108 -8.77 -6.05 -2.33
N PHE A 109 -9.71 -6.06 -1.38
CA PHE A 109 -10.38 -4.82 -0.96
C PHE A 109 -9.40 -3.83 -0.31
N LEU A 110 -8.43 -4.31 0.49
CA LEU A 110 -7.44 -3.45 1.13
C LEU A 110 -6.62 -2.64 0.11
N SER A 111 -6.10 -3.27 -0.95
CA SER A 111 -5.32 -2.57 -1.99
C SER A 111 -6.18 -1.54 -2.73
N LYS A 112 -7.50 -1.78 -2.83
CA LYS A 112 -8.45 -0.85 -3.44
C LYS A 112 -8.67 0.40 -2.58
N VAL A 113 -8.77 0.26 -1.27
CA VAL A 113 -9.18 1.38 -0.38
C VAL A 113 -7.98 2.12 0.22
N LEU A 114 -6.81 1.49 0.37
CA LEU A 114 -5.64 2.09 1.05
C LEU A 114 -5.29 3.50 0.56
N GLY A 115 -5.18 3.70 -0.77
CA GLY A 115 -4.88 5.02 -1.32
C GLY A 115 -5.96 6.06 -1.02
N TRP A 116 -7.24 5.65 -1.01
CA TRP A 116 -8.36 6.52 -0.63
C TRP A 116 -8.37 6.84 0.86
N VAL A 117 -8.06 5.87 1.74
CA VAL A 117 -7.97 6.10 3.19
C VAL A 117 -6.87 7.12 3.48
N LEU A 118 -5.67 6.94 2.90
CA LEU A 118 -4.55 7.86 3.10
C LEU A 118 -4.89 9.28 2.64
N ALA A 119 -5.53 9.41 1.47
CA ALA A 119 -5.98 10.71 0.97
C ALA A 119 -7.05 11.34 1.88
N LEU A 120 -8.01 10.55 2.36
CA LEU A 120 -9.07 11.03 3.26
C LEU A 120 -8.52 11.49 4.61
N ILE A 121 -7.59 10.75 5.21
CA ILE A 121 -6.91 11.16 6.46
C ILE A 121 -6.20 12.50 6.25
N GLY A 122 -5.47 12.66 5.14
CA GLY A 122 -4.81 13.93 4.84
C GLY A 122 -5.79 15.09 4.70
N VAL A 123 -6.93 14.89 4.03
CA VAL A 123 -7.99 15.90 3.91
C VAL A 123 -8.58 16.27 5.27
N VAL A 124 -8.83 15.30 6.14
CA VAL A 124 -9.36 15.55 7.49
C VAL A 124 -8.38 16.38 8.33
N ILE A 125 -7.08 16.09 8.25
CA ILE A 125 -6.04 16.87 8.94
C ILE A 125 -6.05 18.33 8.45
N LEU A 126 -6.06 18.54 7.12
CA LEU A 126 -6.08 19.89 6.55
C LEU A 126 -7.36 20.67 6.93
N ALA A 127 -8.52 20.01 6.90
CA ALA A 127 -9.78 20.62 7.29
C ALA A 127 -9.79 21.03 8.78
N GLY A 128 -9.22 20.19 9.65
CA GLY A 128 -9.08 20.50 11.08
C GLY A 128 -8.25 21.75 11.33
N VAL A 129 -7.12 21.89 10.63
CA VAL A 129 -6.26 23.09 10.74
C VAL A 129 -6.96 24.34 10.20
N LEU A 130 -7.75 24.22 9.13
CA LEU A 130 -8.52 25.36 8.60
C LEU A 130 -9.57 25.86 9.60
N ILE A 131 -10.16 24.98 10.41
CA ILE A 131 -11.14 25.35 11.45
C ILE A 131 -10.46 26.10 12.61
N THR A 132 -9.21 25.78 12.95
CA THR A 132 -8.49 26.48 14.03
C THR A 132 -7.94 27.83 13.60
N ILE A 133 -7.66 28.00 12.30
CA ILE A 133 -7.13 29.24 11.72
C ILE A 133 -8.24 30.29 11.42
N TYR A 134 -9.52 29.93 11.54
CA TYR A 134 -10.65 30.84 11.27
C TYR A 134 -11.38 31.21 12.57
#